data_AF-A0A955PJN0-F1
#
_entry.id   AF-A0A955PJN0-F1
#
_cell.length_a   1.000
_cell.length_b   1.000
_cell.length_c   1.000
_cell.angle_alpha   90.00
_cell.angle_beta   90.00
_cell.angle_gamma   90.00
#
_symmetry.space_group_name_H-M   'P 1'
#
loop_
_entity.id
_entity.type
_entity.pdbx_description
1 polymer ?
#
loop_
_entity_poly.entity_id
_entity_poly.type
_entity_poly.pdbx_seq_one_letter_code
_entity_poly.pdbx_strand_id
1 'polypeptide(L)'
;MSCHFRLGVFCVSLLLLSQTVTPSVSQEGIDWVYSNPNEFIRIANQFSDTRPSEDFWEGIVADGTDPFVELGAANIDANKQNFLYLDMAVEDAQSLQVFYSKTAEGGFTEEKSFRNANLFPDSNRHIYRIDLSTYDGWRGGLKSLRIDIDGSNQGQSVRIYRIGVSEEPIKVDGLVQAKVSSDVYAGHIAPTEPLTPEEEKDMFILPEGFEIQLVASEPDIQKPINLNFDAKGRLWVSSTV
;
A
#
# COMPACT_ATOMS: atom_id res chain seq x y z
N MET A 1 31.92 -67.55 -1.83
CA MET A 1 31.00 -67.21 -0.74
C MET A 1 31.42 -65.87 -0.14
N SER A 2 30.44 -64.98 0.06
CA SER A 2 30.44 -63.81 0.95
C SER A 2 31.25 -62.55 0.58
N CYS A 3 30.57 -61.69 -0.18
CA CYS A 3 30.28 -60.26 0.04
C CYS A 3 31.15 -59.46 1.03
N HIS A 4 31.67 -58.30 0.61
CA HIS A 4 31.77 -57.05 1.41
C HIS A 4 31.56 -55.82 0.50
N PHE A 5 30.67 -54.93 0.95
CA PHE A 5 30.25 -53.67 0.35
C PHE A 5 31.35 -52.59 0.37
N ARG A 6 31.41 -51.74 -0.66
CA ARG A 6 31.80 -50.33 -0.50
C ARG A 6 30.88 -49.43 -1.34
N LEU A 7 30.15 -48.59 -0.61
CA LEU A 7 29.21 -47.59 -1.08
C LEU A 7 30.00 -46.36 -1.55
N GLY A 8 29.92 -46.03 -2.84
CA GLY A 8 30.35 -44.75 -3.39
C GLY A 8 29.12 -43.91 -3.69
N VAL A 9 28.88 -42.91 -2.85
CA VAL A 9 27.75 -41.98 -2.96
C VAL A 9 27.94 -41.10 -4.21
N PHE A 10 27.08 -41.25 -5.21
CA PHE A 10 26.89 -40.22 -6.23
C PHE A 10 26.02 -39.13 -5.62
N CYS A 11 26.62 -37.95 -5.44
CA CYS A 11 25.89 -36.73 -5.09
C CYS A 11 25.06 -36.30 -6.31
N VAL A 12 23.77 -36.66 -6.32
CA VAL A 12 22.80 -36.05 -7.23
C VAL A 12 22.39 -34.74 -6.60
N SER A 13 23.07 -33.65 -6.96
CA SER A 13 22.59 -32.31 -6.66
C SER A 13 21.28 -32.09 -7.42
N LEU A 14 20.18 -32.25 -6.70
CA LEU A 14 18.85 -31.81 -7.11
C LEU A 14 18.87 -30.27 -7.13
N LEU A 15 19.27 -29.68 -8.27
CA LEU A 15 18.95 -28.28 -8.53
C LEU A 15 17.42 -28.19 -8.67
N LEU A 16 16.75 -27.77 -7.60
CA LEU A 16 15.43 -27.16 -7.74
C LEU A 16 15.64 -25.85 -8.52
N LEU A 17 15.47 -25.91 -9.84
CA LEU A 17 15.07 -24.72 -10.58
C LEU A 17 13.70 -24.31 -10.03
N SER A 18 13.69 -23.35 -9.11
CA SER A 18 12.51 -22.54 -8.87
C SER A 18 12.30 -21.71 -10.14
N GLN A 19 11.63 -22.30 -11.12
CA GLN A 19 11.04 -21.52 -12.20
C GLN A 19 10.00 -20.63 -11.52
N THR A 20 10.31 -19.35 -11.37
CA THR A 20 9.26 -18.35 -11.19
C THR A 20 8.40 -18.50 -12.43
N VAL A 21 7.19 -19.03 -12.25
CA VAL A 21 6.16 -18.98 -13.28
C VAL A 21 5.94 -17.50 -13.52
N THR A 22 6.55 -16.93 -14.56
CA THR A 22 6.11 -15.67 -15.13
C THR A 22 4.70 -15.95 -15.60
N PRO A 23 3.64 -15.33 -15.05
CA PRO A 23 2.30 -15.55 -15.56
C PRO A 23 2.24 -14.92 -16.96
N SER A 24 2.59 -15.72 -17.97
CA SER A 24 2.52 -15.39 -19.38
C SER A 24 1.16 -15.87 -19.93
N VAL A 25 0.09 -15.36 -19.36
CA VAL A 25 -1.26 -15.45 -19.94
C VAL A 25 -1.94 -14.13 -19.57
N SER A 26 -2.40 -13.38 -20.56
CA SER A 26 -3.37 -12.30 -20.37
C SER A 26 -4.45 -12.81 -19.41
N GLN A 27 -4.52 -12.28 -18.19
CA GLN A 27 -5.58 -12.59 -17.22
C GLN A 27 -6.93 -12.21 -17.86
N GLU A 28 -7.59 -13.17 -18.52
CA GLU A 28 -8.75 -12.93 -19.38
C GLU A 28 -9.75 -11.99 -18.69
N GLY A 29 -10.10 -10.90 -19.38
CA GLY A 29 -11.07 -9.92 -18.91
C GLY A 29 -10.50 -8.69 -18.18
N ILE A 30 -9.20 -8.61 -17.89
CA ILE A 30 -8.56 -7.36 -17.46
C ILE A 30 -7.99 -6.64 -18.69
N ASP A 31 -8.42 -5.41 -18.90
CA ASP A 31 -7.84 -4.49 -19.87
C ASP A 31 -6.63 -3.78 -19.25
N TRP A 32 -5.42 -4.20 -19.62
CA TRP A 32 -4.17 -3.65 -19.11
C TRP A 32 -3.82 -2.34 -19.80
N VAL A 33 -4.52 -1.28 -19.41
CA VAL A 33 -4.37 0.09 -19.92
C VAL A 33 -2.95 0.65 -19.75
N TYR A 34 -2.15 0.10 -18.83
CA TYR A 34 -0.72 0.37 -18.72
C TYR A 34 0.05 -0.93 -18.49
N SER A 35 0.93 -1.26 -19.42
CA SER A 35 1.72 -2.50 -19.35
C SER A 35 3.11 -2.42 -19.98
N ASN A 36 3.47 -1.33 -20.66
CA ASN A 36 4.81 -1.11 -21.19
C ASN A 36 5.60 -0.20 -20.25
N PRO A 37 6.63 -0.73 -19.55
CA PRO A 37 7.33 0.04 -18.54
C PRO A 37 8.04 1.31 -19.04
N ASN A 38 8.37 1.34 -20.33
CA ASN A 38 9.13 2.43 -20.94
C ASN A 38 8.26 3.63 -21.35
N GLU A 39 6.94 3.46 -21.40
CA GLU A 39 6.02 4.48 -21.95
C GLU A 39 4.95 4.92 -20.93
N PHE A 40 4.73 4.15 -19.86
CA PHE A 40 3.58 4.36 -18.99
C PHE A 40 3.76 5.44 -17.90
N ILE A 41 4.94 5.58 -17.29
CA ILE A 41 5.22 6.61 -16.27
C ILE A 41 5.63 7.91 -16.96
N ARG A 42 4.80 8.95 -16.86
CA ARG A 42 5.10 10.29 -17.38
C ARG A 42 5.88 11.14 -16.40
N ILE A 43 5.56 11.02 -15.11
CA ILE A 43 6.20 11.76 -14.03
C ILE A 43 6.44 10.77 -12.89
N ALA A 44 7.63 10.83 -12.29
CA ALA A 44 7.92 10.20 -11.02
C ALA A 44 8.45 11.29 -10.09
N ASN A 45 7.62 11.71 -9.14
CA ASN A 45 7.96 12.75 -8.17
C ASN A 45 8.60 12.13 -6.94
N GLN A 46 9.68 12.72 -6.45
CA GLN A 46 10.42 12.24 -5.27
C GLN A 46 10.89 10.79 -5.37
N PHE A 47 11.15 10.32 -6.59
CA PHE A 47 11.89 9.10 -6.87
C PHE A 47 13.28 9.43 -7.41
N SER A 48 14.28 8.66 -6.98
CA SER A 48 15.61 8.57 -7.59
C SER A 48 15.79 7.19 -8.24
N ASP A 49 16.91 7.02 -8.95
CA ASP A 49 17.33 5.73 -9.52
C ASP A 49 16.23 5.00 -10.31
N THR A 50 15.42 5.75 -11.06
CA THR A 50 14.30 5.19 -11.80
C THR A 50 14.79 4.32 -12.96
N ARG A 51 14.28 3.09 -13.03
CA ARG A 51 14.74 2.04 -13.95
C ARG A 51 13.53 1.33 -14.55
N PRO A 52 13.08 1.73 -15.76
CA PRO A 52 12.23 0.86 -16.54
C PRO A 52 13.02 -0.38 -17.00
N SER A 53 12.37 -1.54 -16.94
CA SER A 53 12.85 -2.81 -17.49
C SER A 53 11.87 -3.33 -18.55
N GLU A 54 12.06 -4.54 -19.05
CA GLU A 54 11.07 -5.19 -19.92
C GLU A 54 9.77 -5.54 -19.16
N ASP A 55 9.86 -5.75 -17.84
CA ASP A 55 8.76 -6.31 -17.04
C ASP A 55 8.07 -5.30 -16.11
N PHE A 56 8.80 -4.31 -15.61
CA PHE A 56 8.31 -3.31 -14.66
C PHE A 56 9.13 -2.02 -14.70
N TRP A 57 8.57 -0.95 -14.16
CA TRP A 57 9.34 0.22 -13.75
C TRP A 57 9.63 0.16 -12.27
N GLU A 58 10.85 0.52 -11.91
CA GLU A 58 11.31 0.67 -10.54
C GLU A 58 11.70 2.13 -10.26
N GLY A 59 11.46 2.58 -9.04
CA GLY A 59 12.01 3.81 -8.51
C GLY A 59 12.35 3.65 -7.04
N ILE A 60 13.39 4.34 -6.59
CA ILE A 60 13.76 4.41 -5.17
C ILE A 60 13.19 5.70 -4.60
N VAL A 61 12.45 5.63 -3.50
CA VAL A 61 11.89 6.83 -2.86
C VAL A 61 13.03 7.71 -2.35
N ALA A 62 13.19 8.88 -2.95
CA ALA A 62 14.23 9.84 -2.57
C ALA A 62 13.79 10.70 -1.37
N ASP A 63 12.50 10.94 -1.26
CA ASP A 63 11.86 11.71 -0.18
C ASP A 63 10.45 11.12 0.05
N GLY A 64 10.15 10.74 1.28
CA GLY A 64 8.87 10.11 1.66
C GLY A 64 7.69 11.08 1.83
N THR A 65 7.88 12.37 1.55
CA THR A 65 6.85 13.39 1.80
C THR A 65 5.63 13.29 0.86
N ASP A 66 5.86 13.09 -0.44
CA ASP A 66 4.85 13.02 -1.52
C ASP A 66 5.35 12.19 -2.75
N PRO A 67 5.81 10.93 -2.56
CA PRO A 67 6.29 10.13 -3.68
C PRO A 67 5.11 9.61 -4.50
N PHE A 68 5.02 10.08 -5.74
CA PHE A 68 3.97 9.65 -6.67
C PHE A 68 4.47 9.38 -8.07
N VAL A 69 3.73 8.57 -8.79
CA VAL A 69 3.87 8.43 -10.23
C VAL A 69 2.61 8.90 -10.96
N GLU A 70 2.78 9.74 -11.97
CA GLU A 70 1.70 10.08 -12.92
C GLU A 70 1.79 9.16 -14.12
N LEU A 71 0.68 8.49 -14.42
CA LEU A 71 0.54 7.66 -15.60
C LEU A 71 0.10 8.49 -16.81
N GLY A 72 0.40 7.96 -18.00
CA GLY A 72 0.02 8.48 -19.31
C GLY A 72 -1.47 8.79 -19.57
N ALA A 73 -1.83 8.89 -20.85
CA ALA A 73 -3.22 9.03 -21.25
C ALA A 73 -3.94 7.69 -21.09
N ALA A 74 -4.64 7.49 -19.96
CA ALA A 74 -5.35 6.26 -19.61
C ALA A 74 -6.53 5.98 -20.54
N ASN A 75 -7.22 7.06 -20.96
CA ASN A 75 -8.45 7.01 -21.75
C ASN A 75 -9.47 5.96 -21.27
N ILE A 76 -9.70 5.90 -19.96
CA ILE A 76 -10.60 4.93 -19.32
C ILE A 76 -12.04 5.45 -19.39
N ASP A 77 -12.98 4.62 -19.84
CA ASP A 77 -14.42 4.88 -19.69
C ASP A 77 -14.91 4.30 -18.35
N ALA A 78 -14.83 5.11 -17.29
CA ALA A 78 -15.22 4.73 -15.94
C ALA A 78 -16.75 4.56 -15.75
N ASN A 79 -17.55 4.75 -16.80
CA ASN A 79 -18.95 4.32 -16.77
C ASN A 79 -19.12 2.81 -16.99
N LYS A 80 -18.10 2.15 -17.54
CA LYS A 80 -18.07 0.71 -17.79
C LYS A 80 -17.12 0.00 -16.84
N GLN A 81 -15.95 0.59 -16.67
CA GLN A 81 -14.86 0.00 -15.90
C GLN A 81 -15.08 0.22 -14.41
N ASN A 82 -15.50 -0.82 -13.69
CA ASN A 82 -15.85 -0.74 -12.27
C ASN A 82 -14.73 -1.20 -11.34
N PHE A 83 -13.71 -1.85 -11.87
CA PHE A 83 -12.61 -2.41 -11.08
C PHE A 83 -11.28 -1.90 -11.60
N LEU A 84 -10.40 -1.48 -10.69
CA LEU A 84 -9.02 -1.10 -10.97
C LEU A 84 -8.07 -2.17 -10.41
N TYR A 85 -7.05 -2.53 -11.18
CA TYR A 85 -6.02 -3.49 -10.80
C TYR A 85 -4.68 -2.78 -10.77
N LEU A 86 -3.97 -2.88 -9.65
CA LEU A 86 -2.61 -2.40 -9.48
C LEU A 86 -1.69 -3.62 -9.29
N ASP A 87 -0.80 -3.86 -10.24
CA ASP A 87 0.17 -4.95 -10.21
C ASP A 87 1.53 -4.36 -9.84
N MET A 88 1.93 -4.50 -8.57
CA MET A 88 3.03 -3.74 -7.98
C MET A 88 3.69 -4.45 -6.80
N ALA A 89 4.86 -3.96 -6.40
CA ALA A 89 5.59 -4.36 -5.20
C ALA A 89 6.10 -3.12 -4.46
N VAL A 90 6.05 -3.16 -3.13
CA VAL A 90 6.55 -2.09 -2.24
C VAL A 90 7.32 -2.70 -1.07
N GLU A 91 8.34 -1.99 -0.58
CA GLU A 91 9.16 -2.44 0.55
C GLU A 91 8.52 -2.13 1.90
N ASP A 92 8.15 -0.87 2.17
CA ASP A 92 7.64 -0.44 3.49
C ASP A 92 6.22 0.14 3.42
N ALA A 93 5.82 0.73 2.30
CA ALA A 93 4.54 1.42 2.17
C ALA A 93 3.35 0.49 2.44
N GLN A 94 2.43 0.95 3.27
CA GLN A 94 1.25 0.19 3.70
C GLN A 94 -0.04 0.69 3.05
N SER A 95 0.02 1.84 2.38
CA SER A 95 -1.13 2.48 1.76
C SER A 95 -0.73 3.18 0.47
N LEU A 96 -1.73 3.50 -0.34
CA LEU A 96 -1.60 4.43 -1.44
C LEU A 96 -2.85 5.29 -1.58
N GLN A 97 -2.69 6.41 -2.26
CA GLN A 97 -3.80 7.21 -2.77
C GLN A 97 -3.75 7.19 -4.30
N VAL A 98 -4.90 6.92 -4.92
CA VAL A 98 -5.05 6.99 -6.37
C VAL A 98 -5.84 8.24 -6.71
N PHE A 99 -5.20 9.15 -7.43
CA PHE A 99 -5.84 10.29 -8.05
C PHE A 99 -6.20 9.98 -9.50
N TYR A 100 -7.26 10.62 -10.00
CA TYR A 100 -7.65 10.53 -11.39
C TYR A 100 -8.04 11.90 -11.95
N SER A 101 -7.68 12.17 -13.19
CA SER A 101 -8.12 13.36 -13.92
C SER A 101 -9.23 13.01 -14.90
N LYS A 102 -10.23 13.89 -15.03
CA LYS A 102 -11.31 13.73 -16.01
C LYS A 102 -10.89 14.31 -17.36
N THR A 103 -11.33 13.68 -18.46
CA THR A 103 -11.03 14.14 -19.83
C THR A 103 -11.47 15.59 -20.08
N ALA A 104 -12.60 16.00 -19.50
CA ALA A 104 -13.17 17.34 -19.69
C ALA A 104 -12.55 18.44 -18.81
N GLU A 105 -11.93 18.08 -17.69
CA GLU A 105 -11.58 19.05 -16.62
C GLU A 105 -10.10 19.04 -16.25
N GLY A 106 -9.35 17.98 -16.56
CA GLY A 106 -7.94 17.83 -16.16
C GLY A 106 -7.70 17.94 -14.65
N GLY A 107 -6.42 17.95 -14.27
CA GLY A 107 -5.95 18.16 -12.90
C GLY A 107 -6.20 16.99 -11.94
N PHE A 108 -5.47 17.01 -10.82
CA PHE A 108 -5.65 16.11 -9.69
C PHE A 108 -6.09 16.93 -8.48
N THR A 109 -7.11 16.46 -7.76
CA THR A 109 -7.64 17.08 -6.55
C THR A 109 -8.01 15.98 -5.55
N GLU A 110 -8.06 16.31 -4.26
CA GLU A 110 -8.47 15.36 -3.21
C GLU A 110 -9.85 14.74 -3.50
N GLU A 111 -10.80 15.56 -3.98
CA GLU A 111 -12.15 15.10 -4.37
C GLU A 111 -12.15 14.07 -5.51
N LYS A 112 -11.08 14.03 -6.32
CA LYS A 112 -10.89 13.11 -7.45
C LYS A 112 -9.85 12.04 -7.09
N SER A 113 -10.01 11.46 -5.91
CA SER A 113 -9.09 10.43 -5.41
C SER A 113 -9.78 9.45 -4.46
N PHE A 114 -9.13 8.32 -4.26
CA PHE A 114 -9.50 7.37 -3.21
C PHE A 114 -8.25 6.71 -2.64
N ARG A 115 -8.36 6.19 -1.41
CA ARG A 115 -7.27 5.49 -0.74
C ARG A 115 -7.47 3.99 -0.75
N ASN A 116 -6.35 3.30 -0.85
CA ASN A 116 -6.24 1.88 -0.58
C ASN A 116 -5.26 1.70 0.59
N ALA A 117 -5.78 1.28 1.73
CA ALA A 117 -4.98 0.79 2.84
C ALA A 117 -4.83 -0.72 2.70
N ASN A 118 -3.71 -1.28 3.20
CA ASN A 118 -3.33 -2.71 3.15
C ASN A 118 -2.52 -3.12 1.90
N LEU A 119 -1.54 -2.30 1.50
CA LEU A 119 -0.43 -2.83 0.72
C LEU A 119 0.38 -3.82 1.58
N PHE A 120 0.96 -4.83 0.94
CA PHE A 120 1.89 -5.74 1.59
C PHE A 120 3.32 -5.17 1.49
N PRO A 121 3.92 -4.68 2.59
CA PRO A 121 5.30 -4.20 2.62
C PRO A 121 6.27 -5.37 2.73
N ASP A 122 6.40 -6.14 1.65
CA ASP A 122 7.18 -7.38 1.63
C ASP A 122 8.09 -7.53 0.41
N SER A 123 8.20 -6.48 -0.41
CA SER A 123 8.92 -6.46 -1.68
C SER A 123 8.46 -7.50 -2.71
N ASN A 124 7.40 -8.25 -2.44
CA ASN A 124 6.85 -9.21 -3.38
C ASN A 124 5.85 -8.53 -4.30
N ARG A 125 5.69 -9.11 -5.49
CA ARG A 125 4.69 -8.66 -6.46
C ARG A 125 3.31 -9.12 -6.01
N HIS A 126 2.39 -8.17 -5.91
CA HIS A 126 0.99 -8.41 -5.59
C HIS A 126 0.09 -7.75 -6.64
N ILE A 127 -1.09 -8.31 -6.83
CA ILE A 127 -2.15 -7.70 -7.65
C ILE A 127 -3.28 -7.27 -6.71
N TYR A 128 -3.42 -5.96 -6.57
CA TYR A 128 -4.47 -5.33 -5.78
C TYR A 128 -5.65 -5.04 -6.69
N ARG A 129 -6.83 -5.58 -6.36
CA ARG A 129 -8.08 -5.19 -7.02
C ARG A 129 -8.84 -4.24 -6.12
N ILE A 130 -9.22 -3.11 -6.70
CA ILE A 130 -9.96 -2.04 -6.06
C ILE A 130 -11.36 -2.00 -6.68
N ASP A 131 -12.38 -2.23 -5.86
CA ASP A 131 -13.79 -2.20 -6.28
C ASP A 131 -14.35 -0.78 -6.23
N LEU A 132 -14.59 -0.22 -7.41
CA LEU A 132 -15.11 1.15 -7.63
C LEU A 132 -16.56 1.13 -8.13
N SER A 133 -17.21 -0.05 -8.15
CA SER A 133 -18.57 -0.22 -8.67
C SER A 133 -19.58 0.68 -7.95
N THR A 134 -19.39 0.90 -6.65
CA THR A 134 -20.26 1.76 -5.81
C THR A 134 -19.66 3.14 -5.52
N TYR A 135 -18.50 3.49 -6.10
CA TYR A 135 -17.85 4.76 -5.84
C TYR A 135 -18.27 5.81 -6.87
N ASP A 136 -19.14 6.73 -6.46
CA ASP A 136 -19.76 7.74 -7.33
C ASP A 136 -18.75 8.68 -8.01
N GLY A 137 -17.58 8.89 -7.41
CA GLY A 137 -16.51 9.71 -7.97
C GLY A 137 -15.89 9.12 -9.23
N TRP A 138 -15.90 7.79 -9.37
CA TRP A 138 -15.31 7.05 -10.49
C TRP A 138 -16.34 6.88 -11.61
N ARG A 139 -16.60 7.96 -12.35
CA ARG A 139 -17.54 7.98 -13.48
C ARG A 139 -17.04 8.90 -14.60
N GLY A 140 -17.54 8.69 -15.81
CA GLY A 140 -17.16 9.46 -16.99
C GLY A 140 -15.84 9.01 -17.64
N GLY A 141 -15.32 9.82 -18.55
CA GLY A 141 -14.02 9.58 -19.19
C GLY A 141 -12.86 10.06 -18.32
N LEU A 142 -11.92 9.17 -18.01
CA LEU A 142 -10.70 9.49 -17.26
C LEU A 142 -9.51 9.60 -18.20
N LYS A 143 -8.71 10.64 -18.00
CA LYS A 143 -7.57 10.98 -18.86
C LYS A 143 -6.26 10.47 -18.31
N SER A 144 -6.02 10.57 -17.01
CA SER A 144 -4.79 10.11 -16.38
C SER A 144 -5.07 9.63 -14.96
N LEU A 145 -4.17 8.80 -14.45
CA LEU A 145 -4.13 8.42 -13.04
C LEU A 145 -2.81 8.92 -12.44
N ARG A 146 -2.82 9.19 -11.15
CA ARG A 146 -1.62 9.41 -10.34
C ARG A 146 -1.70 8.46 -9.15
N ILE A 147 -0.60 7.75 -8.87
CA ILE A 147 -0.49 6.76 -7.80
C ILE A 147 0.51 7.28 -6.79
N ASP A 148 0.02 7.61 -5.61
CA ASP A 148 0.79 8.17 -4.50
C ASP A 148 1.12 7.05 -3.54
N ILE A 149 2.40 6.83 -3.29
CA ILE A 149 2.89 5.72 -2.46
C ILE A 149 3.00 6.21 -1.01
N ASP A 150 1.83 6.40 -0.39
CA ASP A 150 1.69 6.95 0.95
C ASP A 150 2.36 6.11 2.02
N GLY A 151 3.01 6.79 2.98
CA GLY A 151 3.68 6.13 4.09
C GLY A 151 4.94 5.35 3.68
N SER A 152 5.52 5.67 2.53
CA SER A 152 6.83 5.13 2.15
C SER A 152 7.97 5.86 2.85
N ASN A 153 9.02 5.11 3.15
CA ASN A 153 10.25 5.66 3.71
C ASN A 153 11.25 6.02 2.60
N GLN A 154 12.11 7.00 2.88
CA GLN A 154 13.25 7.27 2.01
C GLN A 154 14.12 6.01 1.87
N GLY A 155 14.45 5.64 0.64
CA GLY A 155 15.26 4.47 0.28
C GLY A 155 14.45 3.25 -0.15
N GLN A 156 13.13 3.23 0.08
CA GLN A 156 12.28 2.11 -0.34
C GLN A 156 12.29 1.92 -1.86
N SER A 157 12.36 0.67 -2.32
CA SER A 157 12.03 0.32 -3.70
C SER A 157 10.52 0.22 -3.93
N VAL A 158 10.04 0.86 -5.00
CA VAL A 158 8.69 0.69 -5.55
C VAL A 158 8.82 0.13 -6.96
N ARG A 159 8.11 -0.96 -7.24
CA ARG A 159 8.03 -1.56 -8.58
C ARG A 159 6.58 -1.60 -9.06
N ILE A 160 6.33 -1.09 -10.25
CA ILE A 160 5.02 -1.13 -10.90
C ILE A 160 5.15 -1.91 -12.20
N TYR A 161 4.43 -3.01 -12.27
CA TYR A 161 4.42 -3.90 -13.43
C TYR A 161 3.39 -3.42 -14.42
N ARG A 162 2.12 -3.32 -13.98
CA ARG A 162 0.97 -3.04 -14.85
C ARG A 162 -0.17 -2.39 -14.07
N ILE A 163 -1.03 -1.69 -14.79
CA ILE A 163 -2.31 -1.19 -14.29
C ILE A 163 -3.41 -1.56 -15.27
N GLY A 164 -4.49 -2.11 -14.74
CA GLY A 164 -5.57 -2.65 -15.54
C GLY A 164 -6.94 -2.28 -15.01
N VAL A 165 -7.95 -2.45 -15.84
CA VAL A 165 -9.35 -2.20 -15.49
C VAL A 165 -10.27 -3.31 -15.99
N SER A 166 -11.42 -3.47 -15.36
CA SER A 166 -12.46 -4.38 -15.87
C SER A 166 -13.88 -3.91 -15.51
N GLU A 167 -14.85 -4.35 -16.32
CA GLU A 167 -16.27 -4.10 -16.06
C GLU A 167 -16.79 -4.98 -14.91
N GLU A 168 -16.34 -6.25 -14.89
CA GLU A 168 -16.72 -7.28 -13.93
C GLU A 168 -15.52 -7.69 -13.06
N PRO A 169 -15.72 -8.20 -11.84
CA PRO A 169 -14.63 -8.60 -10.96
C PRO A 169 -13.91 -9.85 -11.48
N ILE A 170 -12.71 -9.67 -12.03
CA ILE A 170 -11.86 -10.77 -12.50
C ILE A 170 -11.21 -11.46 -11.30
N LYS A 171 -11.19 -12.80 -11.34
CA LYS A 171 -10.48 -13.62 -10.38
C LYS A 171 -9.03 -13.74 -10.79
N VAL A 172 -8.13 -13.44 -9.85
CA VAL A 172 -6.69 -13.57 -10.02
C VAL A 172 -6.17 -14.40 -8.85
N ASP A 173 -5.29 -15.35 -9.12
CA ASP A 173 -4.67 -16.14 -8.06
C ASP A 173 -3.73 -15.24 -7.24
N GLY A 174 -3.85 -15.30 -5.91
CA GLY A 174 -3.10 -14.42 -5.01
C GLY A 174 -3.57 -12.97 -5.00
N LEU A 175 -4.79 -12.69 -5.49
CA LEU A 175 -5.38 -11.35 -5.48
C LEU A 175 -5.52 -10.81 -4.04
N VAL A 176 -5.11 -9.55 -3.87
CA VAL A 176 -5.40 -8.75 -2.69
C VAL A 176 -6.68 -7.94 -2.95
N GLN A 177 -7.71 -8.18 -2.14
CA GLN A 177 -8.99 -7.47 -2.24
C GLN A 177 -8.91 -6.19 -1.42
N ALA A 178 -8.84 -5.05 -2.11
CA ALA A 178 -8.94 -3.74 -1.47
C ALA A 178 -10.37 -3.22 -1.59
N LYS A 179 -10.97 -2.85 -0.45
CA LYS A 179 -12.18 -2.03 -0.44
C LYS A 179 -11.78 -0.57 -0.53
N VAL A 180 -12.42 0.16 -1.43
CA VAL A 180 -12.30 1.62 -1.51
C VAL A 180 -12.85 2.21 -0.22
N SER A 181 -12.01 2.94 0.50
CA SER A 181 -12.50 3.89 1.49
C SER A 181 -12.63 5.26 0.83
N SER A 182 -13.85 5.80 0.80
CA SER A 182 -14.06 7.22 0.49
C SER A 182 -13.60 8.13 1.62
N ASP A 183 -13.31 7.56 2.79
CA ASP A 183 -12.71 8.28 3.91
C ASP A 183 -11.20 8.38 3.67
N VAL A 184 -10.77 9.58 3.26
CA VAL A 184 -9.37 9.95 3.05
C VAL A 184 -8.56 9.83 4.36
N TYR A 185 -9.20 9.62 5.52
CA TYR A 185 -8.54 9.41 6.79
C TYR A 185 -8.45 7.94 7.24
N ALA A 186 -8.96 6.98 6.46
CA ALA A 186 -9.00 5.58 6.88
C ALA A 186 -7.63 4.95 7.21
N GLY A 187 -6.53 5.47 6.64
CA GLY A 187 -5.16 5.04 7.01
C GLY A 187 -4.66 5.60 8.35
N HIS A 188 -5.36 6.58 8.94
CA HIS A 188 -5.05 7.21 10.22
C HIS A 188 -5.99 6.79 11.34
N ILE A 189 -6.96 5.92 11.06
CA ILE A 189 -7.89 5.36 12.02
C ILE A 189 -7.37 3.97 12.40
N ALA A 190 -7.14 3.72 13.69
CA ALA A 190 -6.76 2.40 14.15
C ALA A 190 -7.84 1.38 13.70
N PRO A 191 -7.46 0.26 13.05
CA PRO A 191 -8.42 -0.74 12.57
C PRO A 191 -9.01 -1.59 13.70
N THR A 192 -8.53 -1.40 14.92
CA THR A 192 -8.95 -2.12 16.12
C THR A 192 -9.88 -1.26 16.97
N GLU A 193 -10.74 -1.92 17.73
CA GLU A 193 -11.50 -1.25 18.78
C GLU A 193 -10.55 -0.62 19.81
N PRO A 194 -10.94 0.50 20.45
CA PRO A 194 -10.19 1.07 21.55
C PRO A 194 -10.00 0.04 22.68
N LEU A 195 -8.79 -0.03 23.21
CA LEU A 195 -8.48 -0.83 24.39
C LEU A 195 -9.03 -0.16 25.65
N THR A 196 -9.30 -0.96 26.68
CA THR A 196 -9.52 -0.41 28.01
C THR A 196 -8.22 0.19 28.56
N PRO A 197 -8.29 1.17 29.48
CA PRO A 197 -7.09 1.75 30.09
C PRO A 197 -6.16 0.72 30.75
N GLU A 198 -6.73 -0.34 31.32
CA GLU A 198 -5.98 -1.45 31.92
C GLU A 198 -5.27 -2.30 30.86
N GLU A 199 -5.93 -2.62 29.75
CA GLU A 199 -5.31 -3.37 28.64
C GLU A 199 -4.19 -2.56 27.97
N GLU A 200 -4.40 -1.26 27.76
CA GLU A 200 -3.38 -0.39 27.18
C GLU A 200 -2.16 -0.25 28.11
N LYS A 201 -2.38 -0.16 29.43
CA LYS A 201 -1.30 -0.13 30.43
C LYS A 201 -0.38 -1.36 30.32
N ASP A 202 -0.95 -2.54 30.10
CA ASP A 202 -0.19 -3.80 30.00
C ASP A 202 0.63 -3.90 28.70
N MET A 203 0.36 -3.04 27.71
CA MET A 203 1.11 -3.00 26.45
C MET A 203 2.38 -2.14 26.49
N PHE A 204 2.61 -1.37 27.56
CA PHE A 204 3.82 -0.56 27.67
C PHE A 204 5.06 -1.43 27.90
N ILE A 205 6.06 -1.27 27.03
CA ILE A 205 7.39 -1.83 27.22
C ILE A 205 8.24 -0.81 27.97
N LEU A 206 8.57 -1.12 29.23
CA LEU A 206 9.34 -0.22 30.09
C LEU A 206 10.80 -0.71 30.23
N PRO A 207 11.78 0.21 30.38
CA PRO A 207 13.13 -0.15 30.77
C PRO A 207 13.16 -0.83 32.15
N GLU A 208 14.21 -1.61 32.41
CA GLU A 208 14.38 -2.28 33.70
C GLU A 208 14.41 -1.25 34.85
N GLY A 209 13.65 -1.54 35.92
CA GLY A 209 13.53 -0.68 37.10
C GLY A 209 12.48 0.44 37.02
N PHE A 210 11.73 0.55 35.92
CA PHE A 210 10.63 1.51 35.77
C PHE A 210 9.26 0.86 36.00
N GLU A 211 8.29 1.67 36.45
CA GLU A 211 6.89 1.28 36.58
C GLU A 211 5.97 2.33 35.93
N ILE A 212 4.80 1.89 35.48
CA ILE A 212 3.74 2.76 34.96
C ILE A 212 2.47 2.62 35.82
N GLN A 213 1.77 3.73 36.03
CA GLN A 213 0.54 3.81 36.81
C GLN A 213 -0.54 4.55 36.02
N LEU A 214 -1.73 3.96 35.95
CA LEU A 214 -2.91 4.61 35.42
C LEU A 214 -3.45 5.58 36.48
N VAL A 215 -3.48 6.89 36.18
CA VAL A 215 -3.87 7.94 37.13
C VAL A 215 -5.10 8.75 36.71
N ALA A 216 -5.46 8.72 35.43
CA ALA A 216 -6.68 9.29 34.86
C ALA A 216 -6.96 8.65 33.50
N SER A 217 -8.23 8.47 33.15
CA SER A 217 -8.69 8.00 31.84
C SER A 217 -9.97 8.73 31.44
N GLU A 218 -10.42 8.55 30.20
CA GLU A 218 -11.76 9.01 29.82
C GLU A 218 -12.83 8.31 30.68
N PRO A 219 -13.91 9.02 31.10
CA PRO A 219 -14.29 10.38 30.70
C PRO A 219 -13.68 11.52 31.56
N ASP A 220 -12.90 11.20 32.59
CA ASP A 220 -12.42 12.18 33.59
C ASP A 220 -11.38 13.17 33.04
N ILE A 221 -10.67 12.78 31.98
CA ILE A 221 -9.71 13.60 31.24
C ILE A 221 -9.98 13.46 29.74
N GLN A 222 -9.88 14.55 28.96
CA GLN A 222 -10.13 14.53 27.51
C GLN A 222 -9.06 15.34 26.77
N LYS A 223 -8.54 14.78 25.66
CA LYS A 223 -7.56 15.41 24.76
C LYS A 223 -6.43 16.16 25.50
N PRO A 224 -5.64 15.50 26.38
CA PRO A 224 -4.53 16.13 27.07
C PRO A 224 -3.43 16.52 26.07
N ILE A 225 -2.93 17.75 26.16
CA ILE A 225 -1.88 18.26 25.26
C ILE A 225 -0.57 18.51 26.01
N ASN A 226 -0.60 19.22 27.13
CA ASN A 226 0.58 19.49 27.95
C ASN A 226 0.34 19.12 29.39
N LEU A 227 1.39 18.72 30.09
CA LEU A 227 1.35 18.30 31.49
C LEU A 227 2.55 18.84 32.28
N ASN A 228 2.31 19.32 33.50
CA ASN A 228 3.36 19.86 34.38
C ASN A 228 2.98 19.71 35.86
N PHE A 229 3.96 19.49 36.73
CA PHE A 229 3.75 19.48 38.18
C PHE A 229 4.00 20.86 38.78
N ASP A 230 3.14 21.28 39.69
CA ASP A 230 3.41 22.49 40.48
C ASP A 230 4.30 22.22 41.71
N ALA A 231 4.69 23.29 42.40
CA ALA A 231 5.51 23.22 43.61
C ALA A 231 4.84 22.47 44.79
N LYS A 232 3.55 22.14 44.70
CA LYS A 232 2.82 21.32 45.68
C LYS A 232 2.67 19.86 45.25
N GLY A 233 3.27 19.48 44.11
CA GLY A 233 3.21 18.12 43.58
C GLY A 233 1.90 17.77 42.88
N ARG A 234 1.07 18.76 42.50
CA ARG A 234 -0.16 18.51 41.73
C ARG A 234 0.15 18.48 40.25
N LEU A 235 -0.42 17.52 39.53
CA LEU A 235 -0.34 17.44 38.07
C LEU A 235 -1.37 18.38 37.45
N TRP A 236 -0.89 19.32 36.63
CA TRP A 236 -1.70 20.20 35.80
C TRP A 236 -1.66 19.71 34.36
N VAL A 237 -2.83 19.68 33.73
CA VAL A 237 -2.98 19.28 32.33
C VAL A 237 -3.71 20.39 31.57
N SER A 238 -3.23 20.73 30.37
CA SER A 238 -4.01 21.50 29.42
C SER A 238 -4.73 20.57 28.45
N SER A 239 -6.00 20.86 28.18
CA SER A 239 -6.85 20.14 27.25
C SER A 239 -7.53 21.09 26.29
N THR A 240 -7.98 20.54 25.17
CA THR A 240 -8.93 21.22 24.27
C THR A 240 -10.31 20.64 24.46
N VAL A 241 -11.32 21.52 24.46
CA VAL A 241 -12.73 21.11 24.32
C VAL A 241 -13.05 20.81 22.87
#